data_AF-A0A518B6V9-F1
#
_entry.id   AF-A0A518B6V9-F1
#
_cell.length_a   1.000
_cell.length_b   1.000
_cell.length_c   1.000
_cell.angle_alpha   90.00
_cell.angle_beta   90.00
_cell.angle_gamma   90.00
#
_symmetry.space_group_name_H-M   'P 1'
#
loop_
_entity.id
_entity.type
_entity.pdbx_description
1 polymer ?
#
loop_
_entity_poly.entity_id
_entity_poly.type
_entity_poly.pdbx_seq_one_letter_code
_entity_poly.pdbx_strand_id
1 'polypeptide(L)' 'MFKFIVDVTKSLGPNFQVIITDHADLQDDWFQETVVERWRGGNKLIPESW' A
#
# COMPACT_ATOMS: atom_id res chain seq x y z
N MET A 1 3.20 13.00 -0.60
CA MET A 1 2.15 12.39 -1.44
C MET A 1 1.35 11.34 -0.67
N PHE A 2 1.95 10.22 -0.26
CA PHE A 2 1.24 9.11 0.42
C PHE A 2 0.43 9.53 1.65
N LYS A 3 0.97 10.38 2.52
CA LYS A 3 0.24 10.87 3.70
C LYS A 3 -1.09 11.55 3.35
N PHE A 4 -1.09 12.38 2.30
CA PHE A 4 -2.31 13.03 1.82
C PHE A 4 -3.35 12.01 1.34
N ILE A 5 -2.92 11.00 0.58
CA ILE A 5 -3.81 9.94 0.12
C ILE A 5 -4.42 9.21 1.32
N VAL A 6 -3.59 8.79 2.29
CA VAL A 6 -4.06 8.11 3.50
C VAL A 6 -5.08 8.96 4.27
N ASP A 7 -4.80 10.25 4.45
CA ASP A 7 -5.67 11.13 5.24
C ASP A 7 -7.01 11.36 4.55
N VAL A 8 -7.03 11.53 3.22
CA VAL A 8 -8.28 11.65 2.44
C VAL A 8 -9.05 10.32 2.39
N THR A 9 -8.37 9.19 2.17
CA THR A 9 -9.03 7.88 2.15
C THR A 9 -9.66 7.56 3.51
N LYS A 10 -8.98 7.88 4.63
CA LYS A 10 -9.54 7.70 5.97
C LYS A 10 -10.77 8.60 6.22
N SER A 11 -10.78 9.84 5.73
CA SER A 11 -11.91 10.75 5.93
C SER A 11 -13.16 10.38 5.12
N LEU A 12 -12.97 9.69 3.99
CA LEU A 12 -14.04 9.19 3.12
C LEU A 12 -14.48 7.74 3.46
N GLY A 13 -13.81 7.11 4.43
CA GLY A 13 -14.15 5.77 4.89
C GLY A 13 -15.53 5.73 5.58
N PRO A 14 -16.25 4.59 5.49
CA PRO A 14 -15.84 3.32 4.90
C PRO A 14 -16.14 3.18 3.40
N ASN A 15 -16.71 4.19 2.75
CA ASN A 15 -17.28 4.06 1.39
C ASN A 15 -16.28 4.28 0.26
N PHE A 16 -15.01 4.54 0.58
CA PHE A 16 -13.96 4.81 -0.39
C PHE A 16 -12.67 4.06 -0.01
N GLN A 17 -12.08 3.37 -0.99
CA GLN A 17 -10.83 2.63 -0.82
C GLN A 17 -9.86 2.99 -1.94
N VAL A 18 -8.58 3.10 -1.59
CA VAL A 18 -7.48 3.27 -2.54
C VAL A 18 -6.51 2.11 -2.35
N ILE A 19 -6.12 1.45 -3.45
CA ILE A 19 -5.09 0.41 -3.49
C ILE A 19 -3.93 0.97 -4.31
N ILE A 20 -2.72 0.93 -3.76
CA ILE A 20 -1.51 1.46 -4.41
C ILE A 20 -0.48 0.35 -4.50
N THR A 21 0.11 0.17 -5.67
CA THR A 21 1.26 -0.70 -5.89
C THR A 21 2.45 0.18 -6.30
N ASP A 22 3.50 0.18 -5.49
CA ASP A 22 4.71 0.96 -5.72
C ASP A 22 5.93 0.26 -5.09
N HIS A 23 7.13 0.75 -5.39
CA HIS A 23 8.40 0.29 -4.84
C HIS A 23 8.84 1.03 -3.57
N ALA A 24 8.20 2.16 -3.22
CA ALA A 24 8.51 2.93 -2.02
C ALA A 24 8.24 2.12 -0.73
N ASP A 25 9.16 2.21 0.23
CA ASP A 25 9.06 1.57 1.54
C ASP A 25 9.56 2.56 2.61
N LEU A 26 8.77 3.59 2.90
CA LEU A 26 9.10 4.62 3.87
C LEU A 26 9.06 4.02 5.28
N GLN A 27 10.08 4.27 6.10
CA GLN A 27 10.23 3.62 7.40
C GLN A 27 9.37 4.24 8.52
N ASP A 28 8.57 5.27 8.21
CA ASP A 28 7.64 5.86 9.17
C ASP A 28 6.52 4.90 9.54
N ASP A 29 6.17 4.80 10.83
CA ASP A 29 5.16 3.88 11.35
C ASP A 29 3.82 3.97 10.60
N TRP A 30 3.34 5.19 10.35
CA TRP A 30 2.07 5.41 9.65
C TRP A 30 2.06 4.83 8.23
N PHE A 31 3.23 4.77 7.57
CA PHE A 31 3.35 4.20 6.24
C PHE A 31 3.40 2.68 6.35
N GLN A 32 4.22 2.17 7.28
CA GLN A 32 4.38 0.75 7.53
C GLN A 32 3.05 0.07 7.91
N GLU A 33 2.21 0.73 8.71
CA GLU A 33 0.85 0.28 9.04
C GLU A 33 -0.08 0.16 7.84
N THR A 34 0.20 0.87 6.73
CA THR A 34 -0.61 0.81 5.51
C THR A 34 -0.13 -0.24 4.50
N VAL A 35 1.06 -0.83 4.70
CA VAL A 35 1.62 -1.85 3.81
C VAL A 35 0.97 -3.19 4.11
N VAL A 36 0.22 -3.73 3.14
CA VAL A 36 -0.43 -5.04 3.25
C VAL A 36 0.47 -6.16 2.73
N GLU A 37 1.24 -5.93 1.67
CA GLU A 37 2.07 -6.95 1.01
C GLU A 37 3.41 -6.38 0.54
N ARG A 38 4.44 -7.24 0.51
CA ARG A 38 5.77 -6.93 -0.05
C ARG A 38 6.19 -7.97 -1.07
N TRP A 39 6.29 -7.54 -2.33
CA TRP A 39 6.75 -8.40 -3.42
C TRP A 39 8.25 -8.22 -3.66
N ARG A 40 9.06 -8.92 -2.87
CA ARG A 40 10.53 -8.97 -2.99
C ARG A 40 11.03 -10.41 -2.92
N GLY A 41 12.23 -10.66 -3.42
CA GLY A 41 12.89 -11.97 -3.28
C GLY A 41 12.21 -13.12 -4.04
N GLY A 42 11.61 -12.84 -5.20
CA GLY A 42 10.89 -13.84 -6.00
C GLY A 42 9.40 -13.91 -5.72
N ASN A 43 8.93 -13.31 -4.62
CA ASN A 43 7.50 -13.08 -4.40
C ASN A 43 7.00 -12.00 -5.37
N LYS A 44 5.86 -12.26 -6.03
CA LYS A 44 5.26 -11.38 -7.03
C LYS A 44 3.77 -11.25 -6.78
N LEU A 45 3.20 -10.11 -7.20
CA LEU A 45 1.75 -9.92 -7.25
C LEU A 45 1.09 -10.98 -8.14
N ILE A 46 1.71 -11.25 -9.29
CA ILE A 46 1.28 -12.26 -10.25
C ILE A 46 2.29 -13.42 -10.17
N PRO A 47 1.88 -14.62 -9.73
CA PRO A 47 2.75 -15.79 -9.69
C PRO A 47 3.31 -16.11 -11.08
N GLU A 48 4.57 -16.54 -11.16
CA GLU A 48 5.18 -16.91 -12.45
C GLU A 48 4.53 -18.12 -13.12
N SER A 49 3.89 -18.99 -12.33
CA SER A 49 3.24 -20.21 -12.82
C SER A 49 1.85 -19.99 -13.39
N TRP A 50 1.30 -18.78 -13.25
CA TRP A 50 -0.01 -18.45 -13.80
C TRP A 50 0.12 -18.10 -15.28
#